data_AF-A0A6G7Z9P0-F1
#
_entry.id   AF-A0A6G7Z9P0-F1
#
_cell.length_a   1.000
_cell.length_b   1.000
_cell.length_c   1.000
_cell.angle_alpha   90.00
_cell.angle_beta   90.00
_cell.angle_gamma   90.00
#
_symmetry.space_group_name_H-M   'P 1'
#
loop_
_entity.id
_entity.type
_entity.pdbx_description
1 polymer ?
#
loop_
_entity_poly.entity_id
_entity_poly.type
_entity_poly.pdbx_seq_one_letter_code
_entity_poly.pdbx_strand_id
1 'polypeptide(L)'
;MNKKRQLRFQVKIAVSVILAMVLLMTSYYAVSHAFERKDTAYTSLQLEIEEKATKDALLKQINQDGIPVLAYHGVTSVETKAGRYSNSELWIDDVQFDSHMKALHDAGYVSVTLDQFYEWYVNGQPINPKSVLITFDDGMKDVITYAGPVLKKYNYTAVSFNIGSWVKTGESAFISLEDMEASLDTFEHGNHSFDFHRIVQLNQGGYARITVMNDDDLMKDFELANQYALKPHQYFAYPFGSFNASVIDALIKNNYRLAFTFSAPVAGHVNARPQDGQWTVRRLPVYTSNSAEELISLITPKTETPS
;
A
#
# COMPACT_ATOMS: atom_id res chain seq x y z
N MET A 1 75.36 31.32 47.36
CA MET A 1 74.64 30.79 46.18
C MET A 1 74.40 31.93 45.19
N ASN A 2 74.78 31.79 43.92
CA ASN A 2 74.86 32.90 42.96
C ASN A 2 73.45 33.38 42.53
N LYS A 3 73.10 34.65 42.77
CA LYS A 3 71.77 35.26 42.49
C LYS A 3 71.26 34.95 41.06
N LYS A 4 72.15 34.87 40.07
CA LYS A 4 71.79 34.50 38.68
C LYS A 4 71.25 33.07 38.54
N ARG A 5 71.76 32.12 39.33
CA ARG A 5 71.31 30.71 39.31
C ARG A 5 69.93 30.56 39.93
N GLN A 6 69.68 31.29 41.01
CA GLN A 6 68.38 31.33 41.71
C GLN A 6 67.29 31.98 40.84
N LEU A 7 67.62 33.08 40.15
CA LEU A 7 66.71 33.73 39.19
C LEU A 7 66.35 32.80 38.01
N ARG A 8 67.34 32.13 37.41
CA ARG A 8 67.08 31.16 36.32
C ARG A 8 66.22 29.98 36.78
N PHE A 9 66.39 29.53 38.02
CA PHE A 9 65.57 28.46 38.60
C PHE A 9 64.12 28.92 38.82
N GLN A 10 63.91 30.11 39.38
CA GLN A 10 62.57 30.68 39.55
C GLN A 10 61.87 30.97 38.22
N VAL A 11 62.59 31.45 37.20
CA VAL A 11 62.03 31.64 35.84
C VAL A 11 61.61 30.30 35.23
N LYS A 12 62.39 29.23 35.38
CA LYS A 12 62.00 27.89 34.90
C LYS A 12 60.74 27.39 35.58
N ILE A 13 60.63 27.54 36.90
CA ILE A 13 59.43 27.16 37.64
C ILE A 13 58.22 27.97 37.16
N ALA A 14 58.35 29.29 37.03
CA ALA A 14 57.28 30.16 36.55
C ALA A 14 56.80 29.76 35.15
N VAL A 15 57.74 29.49 34.22
CA VAL A 15 57.42 29.03 32.86
C VAL A 15 56.72 27.67 32.88
N SER A 16 57.18 26.72 33.70
CA SER A 16 56.54 25.40 33.84
C SER A 16 55.13 25.49 34.42
N VAL A 17 54.90 26.37 35.40
CA VAL A 17 53.56 26.61 35.97
C VAL A 17 52.63 27.23 34.95
N ILE A 18 53.08 28.21 34.17
CA ILE A 18 52.29 28.83 33.09
C ILE A 18 51.92 27.79 32.03
N LEU A 19 52.87 26.94 31.60
CA LEU A 19 52.61 25.86 30.64
C LEU A 19 51.58 24.85 31.17
N ALA A 20 51.67 24.48 32.45
CA ALA A 20 50.70 23.57 33.08
C ALA A 20 49.30 24.20 33.15
N MET A 21 49.19 25.50 33.47
CA MET A 21 47.93 26.22 33.49
C MET A 21 47.30 26.34 32.10
N VAL A 22 48.11 26.57 31.05
CA VAL A 22 47.63 26.59 29.66
C VAL A 22 47.10 25.22 29.24
N LEU A 23 47.79 24.13 29.56
CA LEU A 23 47.33 22.76 29.28
C LEU A 23 46.02 22.41 30.03
N LEU A 24 45.88 22.86 31.28
CA LEU A 24 44.65 22.66 32.05
C LEU A 24 43.49 23.48 31.47
N MET A 25 43.73 24.72 31.02
CA MET A 25 42.69 25.51 30.35
C MET A 25 42.28 24.91 29.00
N THR A 26 43.23 24.46 28.17
CA THR A 26 42.90 23.86 26.87
C THR A 26 42.17 22.54 27.01
N SER A 27 42.56 21.71 27.98
CA SER A 27 41.84 20.47 28.29
C SER A 27 40.44 20.75 28.87
N TYR A 28 40.29 21.71 29.78
CA TYR A 28 38.99 22.15 30.28
C TYR A 28 38.09 22.64 29.13
N TYR A 29 38.62 23.49 28.24
CA TYR A 29 37.89 24.01 27.09
C TYR A 29 37.48 22.91 26.10
N ALA A 30 38.35 21.92 25.87
CA ALA A 30 38.04 20.78 25.02
C ALA A 30 36.92 19.89 25.61
N VAL A 31 36.95 19.67 26.93
CA VAL A 31 35.92 18.89 27.64
C VAL A 31 34.58 19.62 27.66
N SER A 32 34.57 20.93 27.95
CA SER A 32 33.34 21.72 27.96
C SER A 32 32.69 21.79 26.58
N HIS A 33 33.47 22.02 25.52
CA HIS A 33 32.98 21.99 24.13
C HIS A 33 32.47 20.60 23.72
N ALA A 34 33.11 19.52 24.17
CA ALA A 34 32.64 18.16 23.88
C ALA A 34 31.31 17.86 24.59
N PHE A 35 31.12 18.38 25.80
CA PHE A 35 29.87 18.24 26.56
C PHE A 35 28.72 19.03 25.92
N GLU A 36 28.93 20.32 25.59
CA GLU A 36 27.94 21.14 24.89
C GLU A 36 27.50 20.52 23.55
N ARG A 37 28.44 19.96 22.77
CA ARG A 37 28.11 19.26 21.51
C ARG A 37 27.23 18.02 21.73
N LYS A 38 27.49 17.25 22.79
CA LYS A 38 26.66 16.09 23.13
C LYS A 38 25.26 16.53 23.53
N ASP A 39 25.13 17.52 24.41
CA ASP A 39 23.83 18.04 24.86
C ASP A 39 23.01 18.61 23.70
N THR A 40 23.67 19.33 22.78
CA THR A 40 23.02 19.84 21.57
C THR A 40 22.52 18.71 20.67
N ALA A 41 23.33 17.66 20.47
CA ALA A 41 22.95 16.49 19.67
C ALA A 41 21.81 15.67 20.31
N TYR A 42 21.81 15.52 21.64
CA TYR A 42 20.72 14.88 22.37
C TYR A 42 19.42 15.68 22.23
N THR A 43 19.50 17.00 22.35
CA THR A 43 18.34 17.89 22.23
C THR A 43 17.77 17.87 20.80
N SER A 44 18.62 17.92 19.77
CA SER A 44 18.15 17.83 18.37
C SER A 44 17.49 16.47 18.08
N LEU A 45 18.04 15.38 18.63
CA LEU A 45 17.44 14.05 18.47
C LEU A 45 16.08 13.94 19.16
N GLN A 46 15.93 14.52 20.36
CA GLN A 46 14.65 14.55 21.06
C GLN A 46 13.60 15.35 20.27
N LEU A 47 13.98 16.50 19.70
CA LEU A 47 13.10 17.30 18.85
C LEU A 47 12.67 16.53 17.59
N GLU A 48 13.57 15.82 16.92
CA GLU A 48 13.21 14.97 15.77
C GLU A 48 12.26 13.84 16.16
N ILE A 49 12.45 13.22 17.34
CA ILE A 49 11.55 12.17 17.85
C ILE A 49 10.16 12.74 18.13
N GLU A 50 10.07 13.90 18.79
CA GLU A 50 8.80 14.56 19.10
C GLU A 50 8.08 15.04 17.84
N GLU A 51 8.81 15.63 16.87
CA GLU A 51 8.26 16.05 15.58
C GLU A 51 7.70 14.85 14.82
N LYS A 52 8.45 13.75 14.77
CA LYS A 52 8.00 12.50 14.14
C LYS A 52 6.75 11.95 14.82
N ALA A 53 6.73 11.87 16.15
CA ALA A 53 5.57 11.38 16.90
C ALA A 53 4.32 12.25 16.67
N THR A 54 4.50 13.57 16.59
CA THR A 54 3.42 14.53 16.31
C THR A 54 2.89 14.35 14.90
N LYS A 55 3.78 14.19 13.91
CA LYS A 55 3.41 13.91 12.52
C LYS A 55 2.65 12.59 12.39
N ASP A 56 3.12 11.54 13.05
CA ASP A 56 2.49 10.21 13.02
C ASP A 56 1.07 10.26 13.63
N ALA A 57 0.89 10.98 14.73
CA ALA A 57 -0.42 11.21 15.33
C ALA A 57 -1.37 11.98 14.39
N LEU A 58 -0.86 13.03 13.73
CA LEU A 58 -1.63 13.80 12.75
C LEU A 58 -2.03 12.95 11.54
N LEU A 59 -1.10 12.17 10.98
CA LEU A 59 -1.38 11.25 9.88
C LEU A 59 -2.46 10.23 10.28
N LYS A 60 -2.38 9.68 11.48
CA LYS A 60 -3.40 8.77 11.99
C LYS A 60 -4.77 9.43 12.12
N GLN A 61 -4.80 10.71 12.50
CA GLN A 61 -6.04 11.49 12.57
C GLN A 61 -6.62 11.80 11.19
N ILE A 62 -5.80 12.21 10.22
CA ILE A 62 -6.29 12.52 8.86
C ILE A 62 -6.77 11.24 8.15
N ASN A 63 -6.16 10.10 8.44
CA ASN A 63 -6.56 8.80 7.89
C ASN A 63 -7.82 8.19 8.55
N GLN A 64 -8.50 8.89 9.46
CA GLN A 64 -9.75 8.39 10.05
C GLN A 64 -10.84 8.13 9.01
N ASP A 65 -10.82 8.87 7.89
CA ASP A 65 -11.77 8.68 6.82
C ASP A 65 -11.52 7.44 5.96
N GLY A 66 -10.34 6.81 6.12
CA GLY A 66 -9.93 5.62 5.40
C GLY A 66 -9.20 5.89 4.09
N ILE A 67 -8.67 4.82 3.49
CA ILE A 67 -7.97 4.86 2.19
C ILE A 67 -8.88 4.29 1.11
N PRO A 68 -9.08 4.99 -0.02
CA PRO A 68 -9.80 4.42 -1.15
C PRO A 68 -9.04 3.22 -1.71
N VAL A 69 -9.77 2.11 -1.90
CA VAL A 69 -9.30 0.95 -2.65
C VAL A 69 -10.17 0.83 -3.89
N LEU A 70 -9.61 1.13 -5.06
CA LEU A 70 -10.34 1.13 -6.32
C LEU A 70 -10.32 -0.27 -6.94
N ALA A 71 -11.49 -0.80 -7.32
CA ALA A 71 -11.63 -2.10 -7.97
C ALA A 71 -12.03 -1.93 -9.43
N TYR A 72 -11.03 -1.99 -10.30
CA TYR A 72 -11.17 -2.09 -11.76
C TYR A 72 -11.21 -3.56 -12.18
N HIS A 73 -11.58 -3.84 -13.43
CA HIS A 73 -11.44 -5.18 -14.04
C HIS A 73 -10.70 -5.06 -15.37
N GLY A 74 -11.39 -4.67 -16.45
CA GLY A 74 -10.80 -4.58 -17.78
C GLY A 74 -10.40 -3.16 -18.17
N VAL A 75 -9.19 -3.00 -18.73
CA VAL A 75 -8.75 -1.79 -19.43
C VAL A 75 -8.27 -2.21 -20.81
N THR A 76 -8.73 -1.53 -21.86
CA THR A 76 -8.46 -1.91 -23.26
C THR A 76 -8.35 -0.68 -24.15
N SER A 77 -8.01 -0.84 -25.44
CA SER A 77 -8.10 0.27 -26.40
C SER A 77 -9.55 0.77 -26.60
N VAL A 78 -9.70 2.04 -27.00
CA VAL A 78 -10.99 2.65 -27.36
C VAL A 78 -11.76 1.81 -28.39
N GLU A 79 -11.10 1.29 -29.41
CA GLU A 79 -11.75 0.49 -30.46
C GLU A 79 -12.30 -0.84 -29.92
N THR A 80 -11.52 -1.49 -29.06
CA THR A 80 -11.91 -2.77 -28.46
C THR A 80 -13.04 -2.57 -27.45
N LYS A 81 -13.01 -1.46 -26.70
CA LYS A 81 -14.12 -1.05 -25.82
C LYS A 81 -15.38 -0.76 -26.63
N ALA A 82 -15.29 -0.01 -27.72
CA ALA A 82 -16.44 0.31 -28.58
C ALA A 82 -16.99 -0.92 -29.35
N GLY A 83 -16.17 -1.94 -29.56
CA GLY A 83 -16.56 -3.20 -30.20
C GLY A 83 -16.91 -4.29 -29.18
N ARG A 84 -15.91 -5.10 -28.85
CA ARG A 84 -16.04 -6.34 -28.07
C ARG A 84 -16.69 -6.12 -26.70
N TYR A 85 -16.37 -5.00 -26.05
CA TYR A 85 -16.81 -4.72 -24.67
C TYR A 85 -17.80 -3.54 -24.58
N SER A 86 -18.54 -3.27 -25.67
CA SER A 86 -19.47 -2.15 -25.78
C SER A 86 -20.56 -2.17 -24.70
N ASN A 87 -21.06 -3.35 -24.34
CA ASN A 87 -22.10 -3.54 -23.32
C ASN A 87 -21.54 -3.89 -21.93
N SER A 88 -20.22 -3.88 -21.75
CA SER A 88 -19.60 -4.24 -20.47
C SER A 88 -19.52 -3.03 -19.55
N GLU A 89 -20.02 -3.15 -18.32
CA GLU A 89 -19.92 -2.09 -17.32
C GLU A 89 -18.57 -2.09 -16.58
N LEU A 90 -17.81 -3.19 -16.66
CA LEU A 90 -16.56 -3.41 -15.92
C LEU A 90 -15.30 -3.27 -16.80
N TRP A 91 -15.48 -2.96 -18.08
CA TRP A 91 -14.39 -2.68 -19.00
C TRP A 91 -14.41 -1.21 -19.35
N ILE A 92 -13.28 -0.53 -19.20
CA ILE A 92 -13.09 0.86 -19.64
C ILE A 92 -12.01 0.91 -20.71
N ASP A 93 -11.98 1.99 -21.50
CA ASP A 93 -10.86 2.26 -22.37
C ASP A 93 -9.69 2.95 -21.63
N ASP A 94 -8.52 2.90 -22.24
CA ASP A 94 -7.28 3.49 -21.77
C ASP A 94 -7.34 5.02 -21.63
N VAL A 95 -8.16 5.70 -22.44
CA VAL A 95 -8.37 7.16 -22.34
C VAL A 95 -9.18 7.50 -21.08
N GLN A 96 -10.24 6.76 -20.80
CA GLN A 96 -11.01 6.91 -19.56
C GLN A 96 -10.13 6.59 -18.35
N PHE A 97 -9.35 5.51 -18.40
CA PHE A 97 -8.43 5.16 -17.32
C PHE A 97 -7.35 6.24 -17.09
N ASP A 98 -6.77 6.81 -18.16
CA ASP A 98 -5.84 7.95 -18.07
C ASP A 98 -6.48 9.16 -17.37
N SER A 99 -7.74 9.45 -17.68
CA SER A 99 -8.46 10.55 -17.03
C SER A 99 -8.64 10.33 -15.52
N HIS A 100 -8.92 9.10 -15.09
CA HIS A 100 -9.02 8.74 -13.67
C HIS A 100 -7.68 8.91 -12.97
N MET A 101 -6.60 8.36 -13.54
CA MET A 101 -5.26 8.44 -12.96
C MET A 101 -4.75 9.88 -12.91
N LYS A 102 -5.03 10.67 -13.96
CA LYS A 102 -4.74 12.10 -13.97
C LYS A 102 -5.45 12.83 -12.84
N ALA A 103 -6.74 12.59 -12.63
CA ALA A 103 -7.50 13.26 -11.59
C ALA A 103 -6.99 12.89 -10.19
N LEU A 104 -6.64 11.63 -9.96
CA LEU A 104 -5.98 11.19 -8.71
C LEU A 104 -4.67 11.95 -8.50
N HIS A 105 -3.83 12.03 -9.53
CA HIS A 105 -2.53 12.68 -9.48
C HIS A 105 -2.67 14.19 -9.22
N ASP A 106 -3.55 14.87 -9.95
CA ASP A 106 -3.82 16.30 -9.77
C ASP A 106 -4.40 16.60 -8.37
N ALA A 107 -5.17 15.67 -7.79
CA ALA A 107 -5.69 15.77 -6.42
C ALA A 107 -4.66 15.38 -5.34
N GLY A 108 -3.42 15.05 -5.74
CA GLY A 108 -2.30 14.76 -4.86
C GLY A 108 -2.27 13.32 -4.33
N TYR A 109 -3.04 12.40 -4.91
CA TYR A 109 -3.02 11.00 -4.50
C TYR A 109 -1.72 10.30 -4.91
N VAL A 110 -1.24 9.41 -4.05
CA VAL A 110 -0.12 8.49 -4.28
C VAL A 110 -0.62 7.06 -4.15
N SER A 111 -0.20 6.17 -5.06
CA SER A 111 -0.50 4.75 -4.91
C SER A 111 0.30 4.16 -3.75
N VAL A 112 -0.24 3.12 -3.12
CA VAL A 112 0.46 2.35 -2.09
C VAL A 112 0.51 0.88 -2.47
N THR A 113 1.51 0.17 -1.95
CA THR A 113 1.61 -1.28 -2.09
C THR A 113 0.68 -2.00 -1.13
N LEU A 114 0.43 -3.29 -1.38
CA LEU A 114 -0.34 -4.15 -0.48
C LEU A 114 0.28 -4.22 0.93
N ASP A 115 1.61 -4.32 1.02
CA ASP A 115 2.30 -4.36 2.30
C ASP A 115 2.20 -3.02 3.04
N GLN A 116 2.35 -1.88 2.35
CA GLN A 116 2.14 -0.56 2.96
C GLN A 116 0.70 -0.39 3.46
N PHE A 117 -0.27 -0.84 2.66
CA PHE A 117 -1.67 -0.82 3.03
C PHE A 117 -1.92 -1.71 4.25
N TYR A 118 -1.39 -2.93 4.29
CA TYR A 118 -1.51 -3.84 5.44
C TYR A 118 -0.91 -3.26 6.73
N GLU A 119 0.28 -2.69 6.68
CA GLU A 119 0.93 -2.10 7.85
C GLU A 119 0.09 -0.94 8.44
N TRP A 120 -0.51 -0.12 7.60
CA TRP A 120 -1.45 0.89 8.06
C TRP A 120 -2.76 0.27 8.60
N TYR A 121 -3.36 -0.63 7.82
CA TYR A 121 -4.70 -1.15 8.06
C TYR A 121 -4.78 -2.03 9.31
N VAL A 122 -3.74 -2.85 9.56
CA VAL A 122 -3.70 -3.83 10.66
C VAL A 122 -2.80 -3.38 11.79
N ASN A 123 -1.60 -2.88 11.49
CA ASN A 123 -0.61 -2.54 12.50
C ASN A 123 -0.68 -1.07 12.94
N GLY A 124 -1.51 -0.26 12.29
CA GLY A 124 -1.70 1.15 12.63
C GLY A 124 -0.49 2.02 12.31
N GLN A 125 0.37 1.59 11.37
CA GLN A 125 1.50 2.39 10.91
C GLN A 125 1.00 3.65 10.20
N PRO A 126 1.70 4.79 10.34
CA PRO A 126 1.36 6.01 9.60
C PRO A 126 1.47 5.78 8.08
N ILE A 127 0.58 6.43 7.32
CA ILE A 127 0.58 6.39 5.85
C ILE A 127 0.19 7.77 5.30
N ASN A 128 0.52 8.04 4.03
CA ASN A 128 0.20 9.30 3.39
C ASN A 128 -1.33 9.51 3.40
N PRO A 129 -1.84 10.69 3.81
CA PRO A 129 -3.29 10.94 3.84
C PRO A 129 -3.96 10.91 2.48
N LYS A 130 -3.18 11.12 1.42
CA LYS A 130 -3.60 11.02 0.04
C LYS A 130 -3.14 9.68 -0.57
N SER A 131 -3.22 8.60 0.18
CA SER A 131 -2.96 7.27 -0.36
C SER A 131 -4.18 6.71 -1.11
N VAL A 132 -3.92 5.91 -2.14
CA VAL A 132 -4.94 5.13 -2.86
C VAL A 132 -4.36 3.75 -3.17
N LEU A 133 -5.16 2.69 -3.02
CA LEU A 133 -4.80 1.36 -3.49
C LEU A 133 -5.57 1.06 -4.78
N ILE A 134 -4.85 0.90 -5.89
CA ILE A 134 -5.45 0.63 -7.21
C ILE A 134 -5.41 -0.87 -7.45
N THR A 135 -6.56 -1.49 -7.68
CA THR A 135 -6.67 -2.94 -7.84
C THR A 135 -7.43 -3.31 -9.11
N PHE A 136 -7.04 -4.42 -9.72
CA PHE A 136 -7.66 -5.04 -10.88
C PHE A 136 -7.97 -6.49 -10.54
N ASP A 137 -9.17 -6.94 -10.87
CA ASP A 137 -9.57 -8.34 -10.71
C ASP A 137 -9.39 -9.14 -12.01
N ASP A 138 -9.66 -10.44 -11.92
CA ASP A 138 -9.66 -11.44 -13.00
C ASP A 138 -8.30 -11.86 -13.57
N GLY A 139 -7.34 -10.93 -13.72
CA GLY A 139 -6.04 -11.22 -14.31
C GLY A 139 -6.05 -11.21 -15.85
N MET A 140 -6.74 -10.24 -16.45
CA MET A 140 -6.74 -10.02 -17.89
C MET A 140 -5.40 -9.43 -18.36
N LYS A 141 -4.81 -9.98 -19.44
CA LYS A 141 -3.54 -9.49 -19.99
C LYS A 141 -3.61 -8.04 -20.50
N ASP A 142 -4.78 -7.64 -20.98
CA ASP A 142 -5.04 -6.28 -21.46
C ASP A 142 -4.78 -5.22 -20.38
N VAL A 143 -4.99 -5.55 -19.09
CA VAL A 143 -4.70 -4.62 -17.98
C VAL A 143 -3.23 -4.23 -17.97
N ILE A 144 -2.31 -5.20 -18.05
CA ILE A 144 -0.88 -4.91 -18.09
C ILE A 144 -0.52 -4.09 -19.33
N THR A 145 -1.13 -4.43 -20.46
CA THR A 145 -0.86 -3.81 -21.77
C THR A 145 -1.31 -2.35 -21.84
N TYR A 146 -2.52 -2.04 -21.35
CA TYR A 146 -3.17 -0.74 -21.52
C TYR A 146 -3.13 0.12 -20.26
N ALA A 147 -3.30 -0.46 -19.06
CA ALA A 147 -3.23 0.28 -17.80
C ALA A 147 -1.77 0.53 -17.37
N GLY A 148 -0.85 -0.39 -17.67
CA GLY A 148 0.56 -0.27 -17.26
C GLY A 148 1.24 1.03 -17.70
N PRO A 149 1.21 1.42 -18.99
CA PRO A 149 1.80 2.68 -19.44
C PRO A 149 1.18 3.92 -18.78
N VAL A 150 -0.13 3.90 -18.53
CA VAL A 150 -0.85 4.99 -17.86
C VAL A 150 -0.42 5.09 -16.39
N LEU A 151 -0.32 3.98 -15.67
CA LEU A 151 0.17 3.96 -14.29
C LEU A 151 1.60 4.53 -14.20
N LYS A 152 2.50 4.10 -15.10
CA LYS A 152 3.88 4.61 -15.18
C LYS A 152 3.94 6.12 -15.42
N LYS A 153 3.07 6.66 -16.28
CA LYS A 153 2.97 8.09 -16.57
C LYS A 153 2.73 8.94 -15.31
N TYR A 154 2.00 8.41 -14.33
CA TYR A 154 1.67 9.09 -13.06
C TYR A 154 2.47 8.58 -11.85
N ASN A 155 3.48 7.74 -12.08
CA ASN A 155 4.26 7.09 -11.02
C ASN A 155 3.38 6.31 -10.02
N TYR A 156 2.39 5.59 -10.54
CA TYR A 156 1.53 4.71 -9.78
C TYR A 156 1.91 3.24 -9.92
N THR A 157 1.63 2.51 -8.85
CA THR A 157 1.63 1.06 -8.78
C THR A 157 0.20 0.57 -8.54
N ALA A 158 -0.07 -0.66 -8.96
CA ALA A 158 -1.37 -1.29 -8.79
C ALA A 158 -1.24 -2.77 -8.40
N VAL A 159 -2.37 -3.40 -8.11
CA VAL A 159 -2.46 -4.82 -7.77
C VAL A 159 -3.32 -5.52 -8.82
N SER A 160 -2.87 -6.64 -9.34
CA SER A 160 -3.68 -7.56 -10.16
C SER A 160 -3.99 -8.82 -9.36
N PHE A 161 -5.26 -9.02 -8.99
CA PHE A 161 -5.75 -10.26 -8.38
C PHE A 161 -6.11 -11.25 -9.48
N ASN A 162 -5.37 -12.35 -9.58
CA ASN A 162 -5.41 -13.23 -10.76
C ASN A 162 -6.12 -14.53 -10.45
N ILE A 163 -6.92 -15.00 -11.41
CA ILE A 163 -7.56 -16.31 -11.35
C ILE A 163 -6.54 -17.38 -11.74
N GLY A 164 -6.16 -18.25 -10.80
CA GLY A 164 -5.05 -19.19 -11.01
C GLY A 164 -5.28 -20.19 -12.16
N SER A 165 -6.52 -20.63 -12.38
CA SER A 165 -6.84 -21.52 -13.51
C SER A 165 -6.66 -20.85 -14.86
N TRP A 166 -6.86 -19.54 -14.96
CA TRP A 166 -6.64 -18.77 -16.20
C TRP A 166 -5.16 -18.56 -16.47
N VAL A 167 -4.35 -18.33 -15.44
CA VAL A 167 -2.88 -18.32 -15.55
C VAL A 167 -2.38 -19.68 -16.04
N LYS A 168 -2.96 -20.77 -15.51
CA LYS A 168 -2.61 -22.14 -15.90
C LYS A 168 -2.92 -22.46 -17.37
N THR A 169 -4.00 -21.92 -17.96
CA THR A 169 -4.34 -22.25 -19.35
C THR A 169 -3.29 -21.76 -20.33
N GLY A 170 -2.60 -20.66 -20.01
CA GLY A 170 -1.64 -20.01 -20.91
C GLY A 170 -2.31 -19.38 -22.13
N GLU A 171 -3.63 -19.15 -22.09
CA GLU A 171 -4.33 -18.44 -23.15
C GLU A 171 -3.89 -16.98 -23.21
N SER A 172 -3.72 -16.45 -24.42
CA SER A 172 -3.17 -15.10 -24.64
C SER A 172 -4.03 -13.96 -24.08
N ALA A 173 -5.30 -14.22 -23.76
CA ALA A 173 -6.20 -13.24 -23.15
C ALA A 173 -5.90 -13.02 -21.65
N PHE A 174 -5.30 -14.00 -20.97
CA PHE A 174 -5.05 -13.96 -19.54
C PHE A 174 -3.57 -13.76 -19.25
N ILE A 175 -3.30 -13.24 -18.06
CA ILE A 175 -1.93 -12.99 -17.62
C ILE A 175 -1.18 -14.32 -17.42
N SER A 176 0.03 -14.42 -17.97
CA SER A 176 0.96 -15.52 -17.72
C SER A 176 1.95 -15.18 -16.60
N LEU A 177 2.68 -16.16 -16.07
CA LEU A 177 3.77 -15.89 -15.11
C LEU A 177 4.83 -14.96 -15.70
N GLU A 178 5.13 -15.07 -16.99
CA GLU A 178 6.08 -14.18 -17.68
C GLU A 178 5.55 -12.73 -17.72
N ASP A 179 4.26 -12.55 -18.01
CA ASP A 179 3.63 -11.22 -17.97
C ASP A 179 3.66 -10.63 -16.54
N MET A 180 3.48 -11.47 -15.52
CA MET A 180 3.60 -11.04 -14.13
C MET A 180 5.04 -10.57 -13.83
N GLU A 181 6.06 -11.39 -14.16
CA GLU A 181 7.47 -11.05 -13.95
C GLU A 181 7.85 -9.74 -14.66
N ALA A 182 7.40 -9.57 -15.90
CA ALA A 182 7.68 -8.39 -16.71
C ALA A 182 7.00 -7.12 -16.20
N SER A 183 5.99 -7.24 -15.34
CA SER A 183 5.18 -6.12 -14.86
C SER A 183 5.45 -5.72 -13.40
N LEU A 184 6.40 -6.36 -12.73
CA LEU A 184 6.75 -6.11 -11.31
C LEU A 184 7.20 -4.68 -11.00
N ASP A 185 7.55 -3.88 -12.01
CA ASP A 185 7.87 -2.46 -11.84
C ASP A 185 6.62 -1.58 -11.68
N THR A 186 5.42 -2.13 -11.88
CA THR A 186 4.14 -1.40 -11.79
C THR A 186 3.06 -2.20 -11.08
N PHE A 187 3.09 -3.53 -11.13
CA PHE A 187 2.05 -4.39 -10.58
C PHE A 187 2.58 -5.30 -9.47
N GLU A 188 1.80 -5.40 -8.40
CA GLU A 188 1.82 -6.53 -7.48
C GLU A 188 0.77 -7.55 -7.90
N HIS A 189 0.97 -8.83 -7.55
CA HIS A 189 0.06 -9.91 -7.93
C HIS A 189 -0.55 -10.59 -6.70
N GLY A 190 -1.88 -10.54 -6.62
CA GLY A 190 -2.70 -11.19 -5.58
C GLY A 190 -3.49 -12.37 -6.12
N ASN A 191 -4.25 -13.03 -5.24
CA ASN A 191 -5.06 -14.19 -5.58
C ASN A 191 -6.55 -13.84 -5.77
N HIS A 192 -7.18 -14.38 -6.82
CA HIS A 192 -8.62 -14.31 -7.07
C HIS A 192 -9.30 -15.69 -7.15
N SER A 193 -8.89 -16.60 -6.28
CA SER A 193 -9.10 -18.07 -6.33
C SER A 193 -8.39 -18.74 -7.51
N PHE A 194 -8.25 -20.07 -7.44
CA PHE A 194 -7.81 -20.86 -8.58
C PHE A 194 -8.96 -21.09 -9.57
N ASP A 195 -10.08 -21.65 -9.12
CA ASP A 195 -11.21 -22.04 -9.98
C ASP A 195 -12.59 -21.73 -9.35
N PHE A 196 -12.71 -20.72 -8.48
CA PHE A 196 -14.00 -20.36 -7.88
C PHE A 196 -14.70 -19.14 -8.49
N HIS A 197 -14.12 -18.53 -9.53
CA HIS A 197 -14.72 -17.39 -10.22
C HIS A 197 -15.85 -17.77 -11.19
N ARG A 198 -16.95 -18.30 -10.64
CA ARG A 198 -18.21 -18.54 -11.36
C ARG A 198 -19.42 -18.56 -10.43
N ILE A 199 -20.59 -18.26 -11.00
CA ILE A 199 -21.87 -18.50 -10.33
C ILE A 199 -22.30 -19.94 -10.59
N VAL A 200 -22.65 -20.67 -9.54
CA VAL A 200 -23.26 -21.99 -9.60
C VAL A 200 -24.73 -21.91 -9.22
N GLN A 201 -25.57 -22.68 -9.91
CA GLN A 201 -27.00 -22.75 -9.65
C GLN A 201 -27.27 -23.87 -8.65
N LEU A 202 -27.82 -23.53 -7.49
CA LEU A 202 -28.25 -24.49 -6.48
C LEU A 202 -29.71 -24.19 -6.11
N ASN A 203 -30.57 -25.21 -6.18
CA ASN A 203 -32.00 -25.05 -6.01
C ASN A 203 -32.57 -23.95 -6.93
N GLN A 204 -33.19 -22.90 -6.37
CA GLN A 204 -33.75 -21.76 -7.12
C GLN A 204 -32.87 -20.50 -7.07
N GLY A 205 -31.58 -20.62 -6.69
CA GLY A 205 -30.68 -19.46 -6.51
C GLY A 205 -29.31 -19.65 -7.16
N GLY A 206 -28.73 -18.53 -7.60
CA GLY A 206 -27.34 -18.44 -8.05
C GLY A 206 -26.43 -18.05 -6.88
N TYR A 207 -25.33 -18.78 -6.70
CA TYR A 207 -24.36 -18.56 -5.63
C TYR A 207 -22.95 -18.43 -6.21
N ALA A 208 -22.13 -17.55 -5.66
CA ALA A 208 -20.70 -17.56 -5.95
C ALA A 208 -20.12 -18.92 -5.54
N ARG A 209 -19.43 -19.61 -6.45
CA ARG A 209 -18.97 -20.99 -6.21
C ARG A 209 -18.20 -21.11 -4.90
N ILE A 210 -17.33 -20.14 -4.61
CA ILE A 210 -16.50 -20.14 -3.40
C ILE A 210 -17.30 -20.29 -2.10
N THR A 211 -18.55 -19.81 -2.02
CA THR A 211 -19.34 -19.82 -0.79
C THR A 211 -20.11 -21.11 -0.55
N VAL A 212 -20.03 -22.07 -1.49
CA VAL A 212 -20.76 -23.34 -1.41
C VAL A 212 -19.84 -24.56 -1.46
N MET A 213 -18.53 -24.33 -1.40
CA MET A 213 -17.53 -25.39 -1.33
C MET A 213 -17.30 -25.86 0.10
N ASN A 214 -16.90 -27.12 0.26
CA ASN A 214 -16.44 -27.65 1.54
C ASN A 214 -14.99 -27.21 1.84
N ASP A 215 -14.55 -27.43 3.07
CA ASP A 215 -13.22 -27.01 3.54
C ASP A 215 -12.07 -27.64 2.72
N ASP A 216 -12.18 -28.91 2.32
CA ASP A 216 -11.12 -29.60 1.55
C ASP A 216 -10.95 -28.96 0.15
N ASP A 217 -12.07 -28.66 -0.52
CA ASP A 217 -12.06 -27.98 -1.82
C ASP A 217 -11.50 -26.56 -1.71
N LEU A 218 -11.85 -25.82 -0.65
CA LEU A 218 -11.31 -24.48 -0.38
C LEU A 218 -9.79 -24.51 -0.17
N MET A 219 -9.30 -25.42 0.67
CA MET A 219 -7.87 -25.58 0.93
C MET A 219 -7.11 -25.94 -0.35
N LYS A 220 -7.64 -26.88 -1.14
CA LYS A 220 -7.03 -27.32 -2.39
C LYS A 220 -6.97 -26.20 -3.43
N ASP A 221 -8.01 -25.37 -3.53
CA ASP A 221 -8.03 -24.23 -4.45
C ASP A 221 -6.93 -23.21 -4.12
N PHE A 222 -6.77 -22.88 -2.84
CA PHE A 222 -5.72 -21.96 -2.40
C PHE A 222 -4.31 -22.54 -2.55
N GLU A 223 -4.13 -23.84 -2.35
CA GLU A 223 -2.87 -24.52 -2.67
C GLU A 223 -2.56 -24.45 -4.17
N LEU A 224 -3.53 -24.77 -5.02
CA LEU A 224 -3.37 -24.71 -6.48
C LEU A 224 -3.09 -23.30 -6.96
N ALA A 225 -3.76 -22.28 -6.44
CA ALA A 225 -3.49 -20.89 -6.80
C ALA A 225 -2.03 -20.51 -6.54
N ASN A 226 -1.46 -20.94 -5.40
CA ASN A 226 -0.05 -20.68 -5.08
C ASN A 226 0.94 -21.38 -6.02
N GLN A 227 0.54 -22.46 -6.71
CA GLN A 227 1.39 -23.12 -7.72
C GLN A 227 1.50 -22.31 -9.02
N TYR A 228 0.55 -21.41 -9.28
CA TYR A 228 0.50 -20.55 -10.46
C TYR A 228 0.70 -19.08 -10.10
N ALA A 229 1.50 -18.84 -9.06
CA ALA A 229 1.86 -17.52 -8.55
C ALA A 229 3.38 -17.35 -8.57
N LEU A 230 3.86 -16.11 -8.74
CA LEU A 230 5.31 -15.80 -8.62
C LEU A 230 5.85 -16.07 -7.22
N LYS A 231 5.01 -15.86 -6.21
CA LYS A 231 5.29 -16.10 -4.79
C LYS A 231 3.97 -16.49 -4.11
N PRO A 232 4.02 -17.22 -2.99
CA PRO A 232 2.82 -17.52 -2.23
C PRO A 232 2.00 -16.26 -1.96
N HIS A 233 0.72 -16.29 -2.31
CA HIS A 233 -0.16 -15.15 -2.18
C HIS A 233 -0.46 -14.85 -0.72
N GLN A 234 -0.43 -13.57 -0.36
CA GLN A 234 -0.76 -13.10 1.00
C GLN A 234 -2.02 -12.23 1.01
N TYR A 235 -2.58 -11.92 -0.16
CA TYR A 235 -3.69 -10.99 -0.33
C TYR A 235 -4.72 -11.58 -1.30
N PHE A 236 -6.00 -11.49 -0.95
CA PHE A 236 -7.08 -12.16 -1.66
C PHE A 236 -8.18 -11.17 -2.07
N ALA A 237 -8.67 -11.23 -3.30
CA ALA A 237 -9.93 -10.59 -3.66
C ALA A 237 -11.00 -11.67 -3.78
N TYR A 238 -12.17 -11.48 -3.14
CA TYR A 238 -13.26 -12.45 -3.23
C TYR A 238 -13.92 -12.40 -4.61
N PRO A 239 -14.05 -13.55 -5.32
CA PRO A 239 -14.91 -13.64 -6.49
C PRO A 239 -16.30 -13.09 -6.20
N PHE A 240 -16.76 -12.13 -7.02
CA PHE A 240 -18.04 -11.42 -6.85
C PHE A 240 -18.22 -10.75 -5.47
N GLY A 241 -17.13 -10.48 -4.75
CA GLY A 241 -17.18 -9.94 -3.39
C GLY A 241 -17.77 -10.88 -2.34
N SER A 242 -17.98 -12.16 -2.68
CA SER A 242 -18.76 -13.11 -1.88
C SER A 242 -17.88 -13.96 -0.98
N PHE A 243 -18.26 -14.07 0.30
CA PHE A 243 -17.53 -14.84 1.31
C PHE A 243 -18.48 -15.41 2.38
N ASN A 244 -17.97 -16.37 3.15
CA ASN A 244 -18.62 -16.90 4.35
C ASN A 244 -17.53 -17.29 5.39
N ALA A 245 -17.94 -17.84 6.53
CA ALA A 245 -17.02 -18.24 7.59
C ALA A 245 -16.00 -19.31 7.14
N SER A 246 -16.41 -20.31 6.34
CA SER A 246 -15.50 -21.34 5.81
C SER A 246 -14.44 -20.76 4.88
N VAL A 247 -14.82 -19.81 4.02
CA VAL A 247 -13.85 -19.12 3.14
C VAL A 247 -12.83 -18.34 3.96
N ILE A 248 -13.27 -17.60 4.99
CA ILE A 248 -12.37 -16.86 5.88
C ILE A 248 -11.43 -17.80 6.64
N ASP A 249 -11.95 -18.91 7.17
CA ASP A 249 -11.13 -19.91 7.87
C ASP A 249 -10.07 -20.53 6.95
N ALA A 250 -10.44 -20.83 5.69
CA ALA A 250 -9.49 -21.30 4.69
C ALA A 250 -8.41 -20.24 4.35
N LEU A 251 -8.76 -18.95 4.30
CA LEU A 251 -7.79 -17.86 4.12
C LEU A 251 -6.80 -17.79 5.29
N ILE A 252 -7.28 -17.88 6.53
CA ILE A 252 -6.44 -17.91 7.73
C ILE A 252 -5.47 -19.08 7.69
N LYS A 253 -5.98 -20.30 7.42
CA LYS A 253 -5.17 -21.52 7.34
C LYS A 253 -4.11 -21.49 6.23
N ASN A 254 -4.33 -20.68 5.18
CA ASN A 254 -3.39 -20.49 4.07
C ASN A 254 -2.50 -19.24 4.22
N ASN A 255 -2.43 -18.64 5.41
CA ASN A 255 -1.55 -17.51 5.73
C ASN A 255 -1.82 -16.24 4.91
N TYR A 256 -3.06 -16.01 4.48
CA TYR A 256 -3.46 -14.71 3.95
C TYR A 256 -3.41 -13.64 5.05
N ARG A 257 -3.25 -12.39 4.65
CA ARG A 257 -3.12 -11.21 5.51
C ARG A 257 -4.29 -10.26 5.36
N LEU A 258 -4.86 -10.12 4.17
CA LEU A 258 -6.09 -9.36 3.95
C LEU A 258 -6.94 -10.03 2.89
N ALA A 259 -8.26 -9.77 2.96
CA ALA A 259 -9.18 -10.11 1.91
C ALA A 259 -10.10 -8.94 1.54
N PHE A 260 -10.24 -8.72 0.24
CA PHE A 260 -10.90 -7.57 -0.36
C PHE A 260 -12.27 -7.96 -0.94
N THR A 261 -13.29 -7.20 -0.58
CA THR A 261 -14.67 -7.36 -1.06
C THR A 261 -14.88 -6.61 -2.38
N PHE A 262 -16.02 -6.84 -3.01
CA PHE A 262 -16.45 -6.14 -4.23
C PHE A 262 -17.93 -5.78 -4.07
N SER A 263 -18.21 -4.80 -3.22
CA SER A 263 -19.58 -4.39 -2.92
C SER A 263 -19.65 -2.88 -2.74
N ALA A 264 -20.73 -2.29 -3.26
CA ALA A 264 -21.03 -0.89 -3.03
C ALA A 264 -21.06 -0.61 -1.52
N PRO A 265 -20.51 0.51 -1.05
CA PRO A 265 -20.36 0.79 0.37
C PRO A 265 -21.71 0.79 1.10
N VAL A 266 -21.77 0.06 2.21
CA VAL A 266 -22.90 0.11 3.15
C VAL A 266 -22.64 1.27 4.11
N ALA A 267 -23.67 2.07 4.42
CA ALA A 267 -23.62 3.18 5.38
C ALA A 267 -22.79 4.43 4.99
N GLY A 268 -22.60 4.70 3.70
CA GLY A 268 -22.16 6.03 3.22
C GLY A 268 -20.67 6.36 3.40
N HIS A 269 -19.84 5.42 3.87
CA HIS A 269 -18.38 5.53 3.85
C HIS A 269 -17.81 4.72 2.68
N VAL A 270 -17.02 5.34 1.80
CA VAL A 270 -16.52 4.69 0.57
C VAL A 270 -15.14 4.05 0.77
N ASN A 271 -14.30 4.69 1.58
CA ASN A 271 -12.92 4.29 1.77
C ASN A 271 -12.79 3.14 2.79
N ALA A 272 -11.79 2.29 2.59
CA ALA A 272 -11.49 1.20 3.50
C ALA A 272 -10.94 1.76 4.81
N ARG A 273 -11.41 1.25 5.94
CA ARG A 273 -10.98 1.64 7.29
C ARG A 273 -10.56 0.41 8.09
N PRO A 274 -9.58 0.51 8.99
CA PRO A 274 -9.20 -0.61 9.88
C PRO A 274 -10.40 -1.27 10.59
N GLN A 275 -11.43 -0.50 10.91
CA GLN A 275 -12.65 -0.97 11.58
C GLN A 275 -13.53 -1.87 10.70
N ASP A 276 -13.32 -1.91 9.38
CA ASP A 276 -14.09 -2.77 8.49
C ASP A 276 -13.72 -4.25 8.67
N GLY A 277 -12.54 -4.53 9.22
CA GLY A 277 -12.04 -5.87 9.49
C GLY A 277 -11.11 -6.42 8.40
N GLN A 278 -10.08 -7.14 8.85
CA GLN A 278 -9.00 -7.70 8.03
C GLN A 278 -9.46 -8.58 6.85
N TRP A 279 -10.61 -9.24 7.00
CA TRP A 279 -11.16 -10.19 6.02
C TRP A 279 -12.30 -9.61 5.18
N THR A 280 -12.57 -8.32 5.33
CA THR A 280 -13.72 -7.63 4.76
C THR A 280 -13.34 -6.23 4.27
N VAL A 281 -12.09 -6.09 3.81
CA VAL A 281 -11.58 -4.81 3.30
C VAL A 281 -12.45 -4.36 2.14
N ARG A 282 -12.97 -3.14 2.22
CA ARG A 282 -13.87 -2.61 1.21
C ARG A 282 -13.10 -2.12 0.00
N ARG A 283 -13.73 -2.26 -1.17
CA ARG A 283 -13.28 -1.64 -2.41
C ARG A 283 -14.42 -0.90 -3.06
N LEU A 284 -14.11 0.24 -3.67
CA LEU A 284 -15.00 1.00 -4.52
C LEU A 284 -14.97 0.37 -5.93
N PRO A 285 -16.07 -0.26 -6.39
CA PRO A 285 -16.16 -0.70 -7.77
C PRO A 285 -16.08 0.50 -8.71
N VAL A 286 -15.28 0.38 -9.78
CA VAL A 286 -15.22 1.40 -10.82
C VAL A 286 -15.86 0.85 -12.09
N TYR A 287 -16.89 1.55 -12.56
CA TYR A 287 -17.67 1.21 -13.74
C TYR A 287 -17.38 2.15 -14.90
N THR A 288 -17.76 1.73 -16.11
CA THR A 288 -17.69 2.54 -17.33
C THR A 288 -18.43 3.87 -17.23
N SER A 289 -19.46 3.96 -16.37
CA SER A 289 -20.23 5.19 -16.15
C SER A 289 -19.48 6.21 -15.29
N ASN A 290 -18.44 5.82 -14.55
CA ASN A 290 -17.77 6.71 -13.63
C ASN A 290 -16.87 7.71 -14.37
N SER A 291 -17.16 9.01 -14.20
CA SER A 291 -16.26 10.07 -14.64
C SER A 291 -15.09 10.23 -13.66
N ALA A 292 -14.03 10.91 -14.09
CA ALA A 292 -12.90 11.22 -13.21
C ALA A 292 -13.33 12.14 -12.04
N GLU A 293 -14.22 13.10 -12.29
CA GLU A 293 -14.77 13.99 -11.28
C GLU A 293 -15.63 13.23 -10.26
N GLU A 294 -16.48 12.31 -10.73
CA GLU A 294 -17.28 11.46 -9.86
C GLU A 294 -16.39 10.58 -8.98
N LEU A 295 -15.35 9.96 -9.56
CA LEU A 295 -14.39 9.15 -8.83
C LEU A 295 -13.74 9.94 -7.69
N ILE A 296 -13.24 11.16 -7.97
CA ILE A 296 -12.66 12.04 -6.95
C ILE A 296 -13.69 12.44 -5.89
N SER A 297 -14.92 12.74 -6.30
CA SER A 297 -15.99 13.10 -5.38
C SER A 297 -16.33 11.96 -4.41
N LEU A 298 -16.32 10.71 -4.89
CA LEU A 298 -16.62 9.53 -4.09
C LEU A 298 -15.56 9.24 -3.02
N ILE A 299 -14.28 9.40 -3.36
CA ILE A 299 -13.17 9.04 -2.45
C ILE A 299 -12.72 10.18 -1.54
N THR A 300 -13.14 11.41 -1.84
CA THR A 300 -12.79 12.57 -1.01
C THR A 300 -13.63 12.54 0.27
N PRO A 301 -12.99 12.61 1.45
CA PRO A 301 -13.72 12.71 2.70
C PRO A 301 -14.71 13.86 2.69
N LYS A 302 -15.97 13.56 3.01
CA LYS A 302 -16.99 14.59 3.21
C LYS A 302 -16.76 15.13 4.62
N THR A 303 -16.23 16.34 4.75
CA THR A 303 -16.12 16.98 6.06
C THR A 303 -17.52 17.03 6.68
N GLU A 304 -17.72 16.36 7.82
CA GLU A 304 -18.87 16.66 8.66
C GLU A 304 -18.86 18.16 8.91
N THR A 305 -19.94 18.83 8.50
CA THR A 305 -20.12 20.24 8.83
C THR A 305 -20.15 20.29 10.36
N PRO A 306 -19.30 21.08 11.03
CA PRO A 306 -19.37 21.17 12.49
C PRO A 306 -20.78 21.62 12.86
N SER A 307 -21.49 20.78 13.61
CA SER A 307 -22.80 21.08 14.20
C SER A 307 -22.68 22.19 15.25
#